data_AF-A0A2V7KNU2-F1
#
_entry.id   AF-A0A2V7KNU2-F1
#
_cell.length_a   1.000
_cell.length_b   1.000
_cell.length_c   1.000
_cell.angle_alpha   90.00
_cell.angle_beta   90.00
_cell.angle_gamma   90.00
#
_symmetry.space_group_name_H-M   'P 1'
#
loop_
_entity.id
_entity.type
_entity.pdbx_description
1 polymer ?
#
loop_
_entity_poly.entity_id
_entity_poly.type
_entity_poly.pdbx_seq_one_letter_code
_entity_poly.pdbx_strand_id
1 'polypeptide(L)'
;MSSIPKELRYTKDHEWVRESRDPQVVEVGITDYAQGELGDVVFVELPKASAGFKQRDVFGTIEAVKAVSELYSPVGGTILEI
;
A
#
# COMPACT_ATOMS: atom_id res chain seq x y z
N MET A 1 5.04 -19.61 -4.51
CA MET A 1 5.91 -18.62 -5.19
C MET A 1 5.11 -17.33 -5.25
N SER A 2 5.67 -16.23 -4.77
CA SER A 2 4.97 -14.95 -4.77
C SER A 2 4.89 -14.36 -6.18
N SER A 3 3.76 -13.74 -6.52
CA SER A 3 3.56 -13.04 -7.80
C SER A 3 4.21 -11.65 -7.75
N ILE A 4 5.08 -11.36 -8.73
CA ILE A 4 5.75 -10.06 -8.88
C ILE A 4 5.50 -9.54 -10.30
N PRO A 5 4.35 -8.86 -10.55
CA PRO A 5 4.05 -8.26 -11.85
C PRO A 5 5.09 -7.21 -12.28
N LYS A 6 5.48 -7.20 -13.56
CA LYS A 6 6.58 -6.33 -14.05
C LYS A 6 6.14 -4.89 -14.31
N GLU A 7 4.83 -4.69 -14.44
CA GLU A 7 4.18 -3.41 -14.69
C GLU A 7 4.06 -2.55 -13.42
N LEU A 8 4.35 -3.12 -12.25
CA LEU A 8 4.30 -2.42 -10.97
C LEU A 8 5.67 -1.88 -10.58
N ARG A 9 5.67 -0.78 -9.85
CA ARG A 9 6.85 -0.30 -9.10
C ARG A 9 6.72 -0.73 -7.65
N TYR A 10 7.85 -0.92 -6.97
CA TYR A 10 7.87 -1.50 -5.62
C TYR A 10 8.71 -0.68 -4.66
N THR A 11 8.31 -0.69 -3.38
CA THR A 11 9.13 -0.18 -2.28
C THR A 11 9.93 -1.32 -1.64
N LYS A 12 10.88 -0.95 -0.78
CA LYS A 12 11.58 -1.92 0.09
C LYS A 12 10.70 -2.43 1.22
N ASP A 13 9.64 -1.69 1.53
CA ASP A 13 8.71 -1.91 2.62
C ASP A 13 7.49 -2.77 2.16
N HIS A 14 7.60 -3.35 0.95
CA HIS A 14 6.64 -4.28 0.35
C HIS A 14 5.28 -3.69 -0.06
N GLU A 15 5.25 -2.40 -0.39
CA GLU A 15 4.17 -1.79 -1.15
C GLU A 15 4.47 -1.81 -2.66
N TRP A 16 3.41 -1.80 -3.47
CA TRP A 16 3.49 -1.59 -4.91
C TRP A 16 2.72 -0.33 -5.32
N VAL A 17 3.11 0.21 -6.47
CA VAL A 17 2.46 1.34 -7.15
C VAL A 17 2.10 0.95 -8.57
N ARG A 18 0.85 1.18 -8.96
CA ARG A 18 0.35 1.04 -10.33
C ARG A 18 -0.07 2.39 -10.87
N GLU A 19 0.46 2.75 -12.04
CA GLU A 19 0.02 3.95 -12.76
C GLU A 19 -1.42 3.73 -13.27
N SER A 20 -2.31 4.69 -13.04
CA SER A 20 -3.70 4.62 -13.54
C SER A 20 -3.80 5.16 -14.98
N ARG A 21 -5.03 5.27 -15.52
CA ARG A 21 -5.28 5.97 -16.79
C ARG A 21 -5.03 7.49 -16.68
N ASP A 22 -5.25 8.06 -15.50
CA ASP A 22 -4.88 9.44 -15.21
C ASP A 22 -3.41 9.48 -14.75
N PRO A 23 -2.52 10.21 -15.45
CA PRO A 23 -1.10 10.27 -15.11
C PRO A 23 -0.80 10.93 -13.76
N GLN A 24 -1.77 11.60 -13.14
CA GLN A 24 -1.64 12.18 -11.80
C GLN A 24 -2.14 11.23 -10.70
N VAL A 25 -2.75 10.10 -11.06
CA VAL A 25 -3.34 9.14 -10.12
C VAL A 25 -2.59 7.82 -10.20
N VAL A 26 -2.23 7.32 -9.03
CA VAL A 26 -1.64 5.99 -8.86
C VAL A 26 -2.44 5.20 -7.84
N GLU A 27 -2.44 3.89 -8.01
CA GLU A 27 -3.00 2.96 -7.05
C GLU A 27 -1.87 2.34 -6.23
N VAL A 28 -2.13 2.07 -4.95
CA VAL A 28 -1.16 1.54 -4.01
C VAL A 28 -1.75 0.30 -3.33
N GLY A 29 -0.91 -0.69 -3.07
CA GLY A 29 -1.27 -1.85 -2.26
C GLY A 29 -0.04 -2.58 -1.74
N ILE A 30 -0.24 -3.72 -1.07
CA ILE A 30 0.85 -4.57 -0.57
C ILE A 30 1.18 -5.69 -1.55
N THR A 31 2.44 -6.11 -1.58
CA THR A 31 2.88 -7.23 -2.44
C THR A 31 2.29 -8.57 -2.02
N ASP A 32 2.27 -9.53 -2.95
CA ASP A 32 1.86 -10.91 -2.66
C ASP A 32 2.77 -11.59 -1.62
N TYR A 33 4.03 -11.17 -1.52
CA TYR A 33 4.91 -11.59 -0.44
C TYR A 33 4.42 -11.08 0.91
N ALA A 34 4.12 -9.77 1.03
CA ALA A 34 3.66 -9.18 2.29
C ALA A 34 2.39 -9.84 2.82
N GLN A 35 1.38 -10.07 1.98
CA GLN A 35 0.16 -10.73 2.44
C GLN A 35 0.41 -12.17 2.92
N GLY A 36 1.33 -12.91 2.29
CA GLY A 36 1.68 -14.26 2.71
C GLY A 36 2.38 -14.32 4.08
N GLU A 37 3.25 -13.34 4.34
CA GLU A 37 3.93 -13.19 5.63
C GLU A 37 2.97 -12.73 6.73
N LEU A 38 2.05 -11.81 6.43
CA LEU A 38 1.02 -11.33 7.36
C LEU A 38 -0.03 -12.42 7.70
N GLY A 39 -0.34 -13.30 6.74
CA GLY A 39 -1.44 -14.25 6.85
C GLY A 39 -2.80 -13.57 6.66
N ASP A 40 -3.85 -14.17 7.22
CA ASP A 40 -5.22 -13.67 7.04
C ASP A 40 -5.36 -12.26 7.64
N VAL A 41 -5.67 -11.29 6.78
CA VAL A 41 -5.90 -9.89 7.16
C VAL A 41 -7.24 -9.80 7.86
N VAL A 42 -7.25 -9.30 9.10
CA VAL A 42 -8.46 -9.17 9.92
C VAL A 42 -8.99 -7.74 9.90
N PHE A 43 -8.10 -6.76 9.76
CA PHE A 43 -8.47 -5.35 9.76
C PHE A 43 -7.47 -4.50 8.97
N VAL A 44 -7.97 -3.44 8.33
CA VAL A 44 -7.16 -2.46 7.63
C VAL A 44 -7.65 -1.08 8.02
N GLU A 45 -6.78 -0.29 8.63
CA GLU A 45 -7.01 1.12 8.89
C GLU A 45 -6.42 1.94 7.73
N LEU A 46 -7.29 2.67 7.03
CA LEU A 46 -6.92 3.56 5.94
C LEU A 46 -7.35 4.99 6.25
N PRO A 47 -6.62 5.99 5.74
CA PRO A 47 -6.91 7.39 6.01
C PRO A 47 -8.18 7.79 5.27
N LYS A 48 -8.77 8.93 5.61
CA LYS A 48 -9.92 9.46 4.86
C LYS A 48 -9.47 10.04 3.52
N ALA A 49 -10.36 10.05 2.53
CA ALA A 49 -10.17 10.83 1.32
C ALA A 49 -9.85 12.29 1.67
N SER A 50 -9.06 12.95 0.82
CA SER A 50 -8.46 14.28 1.03
C SER A 50 -7.32 14.35 2.05
N ALA A 51 -6.93 13.26 2.71
CA ALA A 51 -5.71 13.23 3.53
C ALA A 51 -4.46 13.38 2.65
N GLY A 52 -3.51 14.22 3.07
CA GLY A 52 -2.26 14.47 2.37
C GLY A 52 -1.06 13.85 3.09
N PHE A 53 -0.17 13.22 2.33
CA PHE A 53 1.01 12.52 2.83
C PHE A 53 2.26 12.90 2.03
N LYS A 54 3.41 12.93 2.69
CA LYS A 54 4.72 12.91 2.04
C LYS A 54 5.14 11.47 1.78
N GLN A 55 6.10 11.31 0.87
CA GLN A 55 6.72 10.01 0.66
C GLN A 55 7.31 9.50 1.99
N ARG A 56 7.07 8.21 2.29
CA ARG A 56 7.40 7.51 3.53
C ARG A 56 6.62 7.91 4.78
N ASP A 57 5.63 8.80 4.70
CA ASP A 57 4.72 8.99 5.83
C ASP A 57 3.85 7.74 6.03
N VAL A 58 3.55 7.40 7.27
CA VAL A 58 2.58 6.34 7.60
C VAL A 58 1.19 6.83 7.24
N PHE A 59 0.48 6.08 6.40
CA PHE A 59 -0.89 6.42 6.01
C PHE A 59 -1.94 5.47 6.56
N GLY A 60 -1.56 4.27 7.00
CA GLY A 60 -2.48 3.26 7.49
C GLY A 60 -1.79 2.12 8.20
N THR A 61 -2.58 1.16 8.65
CA THR A 61 -2.13 -0.03 9.39
C THR A 61 -2.89 -1.26 8.91
N ILE A 62 -2.20 -2.38 8.75
CA ILE A 62 -2.79 -3.70 8.50
C ILE A 62 -2.64 -4.54 9.75
N GLU A 63 -3.75 -5.06 10.25
CA GLU A 63 -3.76 -6.10 11.26
C GLU A 63 -4.12 -7.43 10.61
N ALA A 64 -3.28 -8.43 10.85
CA ALA A 64 -3.46 -9.78 10.38
C ALA A 64 -3.24 -10.78 11.53
N VAL A 65 -3.62 -12.03 11.30
CA VAL A 65 -3.54 -13.09 12.32
C VAL A 65 -2.11 -13.28 12.86
N LYS A 66 -1.08 -13.07 12.03
CA LYS A 66 0.31 -13.28 12.44
C LYS A 66 1.02 -12.02 12.93
N ALA A 67 0.63 -10.84 12.42
CA ALA A 67 1.35 -9.59 12.65
C ALA A 67 0.50 -8.35 12.39
N VAL A 68 0.96 -7.23 12.94
CA VAL A 68 0.48 -5.88 12.63
C VAL A 68 1.60 -5.14 11.91
N SER A 69 1.29 -4.45 10.82
CA SER A 69 2.25 -3.68 10.01
C SER A 69 1.70 -2.30 9.69
N GLU A 70 2.56 -1.29 9.78
CA GLU A 70 2.28 0.04 9.22
C GLU A 70 2.35 -0.02 7.69
N LEU A 71 1.65 0.91 7.04
CA LEU A 71 1.72 1.15 5.60
C LEU A 71 2.36 2.51 5.33
N TYR A 72 3.41 2.52 4.51
CA TYR A 72 4.15 3.74 4.18
C TYR A 72 3.79 4.26 2.80
N SER A 73 3.57 5.57 2.69
CA SER A 73 3.16 6.16 1.42
C SER A 73 4.33 6.09 0.43
N PRO A 74 4.21 5.37 -0.70
CA PRO A 74 5.32 5.18 -1.63
C PRO A 74 5.67 6.46 -2.39
N VAL A 75 4.73 7.41 -2.44
CA VAL A 75 4.84 8.72 -3.10
C VAL A 75 4.19 9.80 -2.23
N GLY A 76 4.52 11.07 -2.47
CA GLY A 76 3.77 12.18 -1.88
C GLY A 76 2.51 12.48 -2.68
N GLY A 77 1.39 12.79 -2.00
CA GLY A 77 0.12 13.06 -2.68
C GLY A 77 -1.07 13.20 -1.74
N THR A 78 -2.27 13.14 -2.31
CA THR A 78 -3.54 13.22 -1.61
C THR A 78 -4.40 12.01 -1.94
N ILE A 79 -5.03 11.41 -0.93
CA ILE A 79 -5.90 10.25 -1.10
C ILE A 79 -7.19 10.66 -1.81
N LEU A 80 -7.47 10.02 -2.94
CA LEU A 80 -8.67 10.26 -3.74
C LEU A 80 -9.76 9.21 -3.45
N GLU A 81 -9.38 7.94 -3.31
CA GLU A 81 -10.25 6.79 -3.12
C GLU A 81 -9.57 5.76 -2.22
N ILE A 82 -10.38 4.91 -1.57
CA ILE A 82 -9.97 3.86 -0.61
C ILE A 82 -10.74 2.58 -0.95
#